data_AF-A0A833WZA2-F1
#
_entry.id   AF-A0A833WZA2-F1
#
_cell.length_a   1.000
_cell.length_b   1.000
_cell.length_c   1.000
_cell.angle_alpha   90.00
_cell.angle_beta   90.00
_cell.angle_gamma   90.00
#
_symmetry.space_group_name_H-M   'P 1'
#
loop_
_entity.id
_entity.type
_entity.pdbx_description
1 polymer ?
#
loop_
_entity_poly.entity_id
_entity_poly.type
_entity_poly.pdbx_seq_one_letter_code
_entity_poly.pdbx_strand_id
1 'polypeptide(L)'
;MRQCRSVLPPTEEEMAAAEQDKTTRRVQVPSLVDLCLRFVTKHFESVCMDRIVTFPEAEAALIGSMPSNLVHRMVVNLVKDSKRVKAKHRAMVETFESALQRARLEIEQLECPAATASRWIEQQQHFEQRKCEVHREGISLSSVESENRRLTTAAKNAEKNKCRLEAKIDALKAENISINKASKQAQNREMELKKKLVKAGKVTRVPNGHYTRTRVQLRRSGDDARRLDIGGSSSRENPENTRTGKALLKQRQSRTYRKRPRAEGSNIPYPKSMRIQTKQ
;
A
#
# COMPACT_ATOMS: atom_id res chain seq x y z
N MET A 1 21.42 43.57 -37.35
CA MET A 1 20.74 42.40 -37.94
C MET A 1 21.70 41.68 -38.89
N ARG A 2 22.41 40.65 -38.44
CA ARG A 2 23.10 39.68 -39.31
C ARG A 2 22.60 38.29 -38.89
N GLN A 3 21.88 37.61 -39.78
CA GLN A 3 21.24 36.32 -39.47
C GLN A 3 22.24 35.17 -39.59
N CYS A 4 22.08 34.16 -38.73
CA CYS A 4 22.97 33.00 -38.71
C CYS A 4 22.62 32.02 -39.84
N ARG A 5 23.51 31.84 -40.82
CA ARG A 5 23.44 30.74 -41.79
C ARG A 5 23.86 29.43 -41.10
N SER A 6 22.95 28.80 -40.36
CA SER A 6 23.23 27.53 -39.65
C SER A 6 22.10 26.50 -39.72
N VAL A 7 21.08 26.69 -40.57
CA VAL A 7 19.95 25.77 -40.75
C VAL A 7 19.54 25.66 -42.23
N LEU A 8 20.48 25.23 -43.06
CA LEU A 8 20.20 24.58 -44.36
C LEU A 8 21.15 23.39 -44.49
N PRO A 9 20.71 22.23 -45.01
CA PRO A 9 21.63 21.22 -45.49
C PRO A 9 22.43 21.78 -46.69
N PRO A 10 23.68 21.35 -46.91
CA PRO A 10 24.45 21.77 -48.08
C PRO A 10 23.71 21.39 -49.36
N THR A 11 23.78 22.24 -50.38
CA THR A 11 23.16 21.95 -51.67
C THR A 11 23.93 20.84 -52.39
N GLU A 12 23.28 20.18 -53.35
CA GLU A 12 23.92 19.12 -54.15
C GLU A 12 25.18 19.61 -54.89
N GLU A 13 25.25 20.91 -55.22
CA GLU A 13 26.43 21.56 -55.80
C GLU A 13 27.59 21.72 -54.79
N GLU A 14 27.33 22.12 -53.53
CA GLU A 14 28.35 22.15 -52.47
C GLU A 14 28.83 20.73 -52.11
N MET A 15 27.91 19.74 -52.10
CA MET A 15 28.27 18.34 -51.92
C MET A 15 29.10 17.80 -53.10
N ALA A 16 28.75 18.13 -54.34
CA ALA A 16 29.52 17.75 -55.52
C ALA A 16 30.94 18.37 -55.52
N ALA A 17 31.07 19.64 -55.12
CA ALA A 17 32.38 20.28 -54.95
C ALA A 17 33.22 19.60 -53.86
N ALA A 18 32.61 19.26 -52.72
CA ALA A 18 33.27 18.56 -51.61
C ALA A 18 33.62 17.09 -51.93
N GLU A 19 32.95 16.46 -52.89
CA GLU A 19 33.37 15.17 -53.46
C GLU A 19 34.51 15.33 -54.48
N GLN A 20 34.44 16.31 -55.39
CA GLN A 20 35.44 16.47 -56.44
C GLN A 20 36.87 16.69 -55.90
N ASP A 21 37.04 17.46 -54.82
CA ASP A 21 38.35 17.70 -54.20
C ASP A 21 39.00 16.44 -53.58
N LYS A 22 38.23 15.34 -53.44
CA LYS A 22 38.77 14.03 -53.05
C LYS A 22 39.25 13.19 -54.23
N THR A 23 38.74 13.44 -55.45
CA THR A 23 38.93 12.55 -56.62
C THR A 23 40.25 12.74 -57.36
N THR A 24 40.92 13.88 -57.20
CA THR A 24 42.17 14.20 -57.91
C THR A 24 43.44 13.59 -57.29
N ARG A 25 43.35 12.97 -56.10
CA ARG A 25 44.42 12.12 -55.59
C ARG A 25 44.40 10.75 -56.26
N ARG A 26 45.07 10.65 -57.42
CA ARG A 26 45.48 9.36 -58.00
C ARG A 26 46.08 8.48 -56.90
N VAL A 27 45.39 7.40 -56.55
CA VAL A 27 45.90 6.39 -55.60
C VAL A 27 46.99 5.59 -56.30
N GLN A 28 48.19 6.19 -56.35
CA GLN A 28 49.38 5.48 -56.82
C GLN A 28 49.61 4.31 -55.87
N VAL A 29 49.55 3.09 -56.41
CA VAL A 29 49.95 1.88 -55.69
C VAL A 29 51.39 2.12 -55.20
N PRO A 30 51.66 2.05 -53.88
CA PRO A 30 53.01 2.26 -53.36
C PRO A 30 53.98 1.33 -54.07
N SER A 31 55.13 1.84 -54.52
CA SER A 31 56.13 0.98 -55.14
C SER A 31 56.59 -0.09 -54.13
N LEU A 32 57.11 -1.22 -54.60
CA LEU A 32 57.69 -2.24 -53.71
C LEU A 32 58.75 -1.63 -52.78
N VAL A 33 59.54 -0.68 -53.30
CA VAL A 33 60.52 0.11 -52.53
C VAL A 33 59.83 0.91 -51.42
N ASP A 34 58.69 1.55 -51.67
CA ASP A 34 57.94 2.30 -50.65
C ASP A 34 57.33 1.37 -49.58
N LEU A 35 56.90 0.17 -49.96
CA LEU A 35 56.37 -0.81 -49.03
C LEU A 35 57.46 -1.38 -48.12
N CYS A 36 58.61 -1.76 -48.70
CA CYS A 36 59.81 -2.16 -47.95
C CYS A 36 60.31 -1.03 -47.04
N LEU A 37 60.38 0.21 -47.55
CA LEU A 37 60.76 1.39 -46.75
C LEU A 37 59.80 1.59 -45.57
N ARG A 38 58.48 1.52 -45.78
CA ARG A 38 57.49 1.64 -44.70
C ARG A 38 57.63 0.53 -43.66
N PHE A 39 57.96 -0.69 -44.07
CA PHE A 39 58.20 -1.79 -43.14
C PHE A 39 59.45 -1.53 -42.30
N VAL A 40 60.56 -1.14 -42.93
CA VAL A 40 61.81 -0.79 -42.24
C VAL A 40 61.61 0.40 -41.32
N THR A 41 61.00 1.52 -41.75
CA THR A 41 60.83 2.70 -40.88
C THR A 41 59.85 2.46 -39.73
N LYS A 42 58.85 1.58 -39.90
CA LYS A 42 57.93 1.17 -38.83
C LYS A 42 58.64 0.38 -37.71
N HIS A 43 59.65 -0.42 -38.07
CA HIS A 43 60.36 -1.32 -37.13
C HIS A 43 61.81 -0.88 -36.84
N PHE A 44 62.21 0.30 -37.29
CA PHE A 44 63.56 0.82 -37.16
C PHE A 44 64.00 0.94 -35.70
N GLU A 45 63.10 1.41 -34.83
CA GLU A 45 63.35 1.57 -33.39
C GLU A 45 63.53 0.23 -32.66
N SER A 46 62.87 -0.83 -33.13
CA SER A 46 62.93 -2.19 -32.54
C SER A 46 63.97 -3.12 -33.17
N VAL A 47 64.53 -2.79 -34.34
CA VAL A 47 65.41 -3.68 -35.12
C VAL A 47 66.75 -3.04 -35.50
N CYS A 48 66.77 -1.73 -35.77
CA CYS A 48 67.97 -1.02 -36.24
C CYS A 48 68.66 -0.24 -35.12
N MET A 49 67.91 0.45 -34.24
CA MET A 49 68.50 1.28 -33.18
C MET A 49 69.40 0.49 -32.22
N ASP A 50 68.97 -0.71 -31.82
CA ASP A 50 69.75 -1.62 -30.96
C ASP A 50 71.13 -1.97 -31.59
N ARG A 51 71.15 -2.24 -32.90
CA ARG A 51 72.39 -2.52 -33.65
C ARG A 51 73.25 -1.28 -33.84
N ILE A 52 72.64 -0.13 -34.14
CA ILE A 52 73.34 1.16 -34.30
C ILE A 52 74.01 1.60 -32.98
N VAL A 53 73.36 1.34 -31.83
CA VAL A 53 73.95 1.58 -30.51
C VAL A 53 75.09 0.60 -30.21
N THR A 54 74.96 -0.67 -30.60
CA THR A 54 75.96 -1.71 -30.31
C THR A 54 77.18 -1.67 -31.24
N PHE A 55 77.00 -1.34 -32.52
CA PHE A 55 78.04 -1.38 -33.57
C PHE A 55 78.05 -0.09 -34.43
N PRO A 56 78.25 1.10 -33.83
CA PRO A 56 78.04 2.38 -34.50
C PRO A 56 78.90 2.58 -35.75
N GLU A 57 80.17 2.17 -35.74
CA GLU A 57 81.07 2.36 -36.89
C GLU A 57 80.69 1.45 -38.09
N ALA A 58 80.31 0.20 -37.82
CA ALA A 58 79.92 -0.76 -38.85
C ALA A 58 78.58 -0.39 -39.51
N GLU A 59 77.59 -0.01 -38.69
CA GLU A 59 76.29 0.47 -39.18
C GLU A 59 76.43 1.84 -39.88
N ALA A 60 77.32 2.74 -39.42
CA ALA A 60 77.62 3.99 -40.12
C ALA A 60 78.29 3.76 -41.49
N ALA A 61 79.22 2.81 -41.60
CA ALA A 61 79.83 2.43 -42.87
C ALA A 61 78.78 1.81 -43.83
N LEU A 62 77.89 0.95 -43.32
CA LEU A 62 76.78 0.40 -44.09
C LEU A 62 75.83 1.51 -44.58
N ILE A 63 75.46 2.46 -43.73
CA ILE A 63 74.63 3.62 -44.09
C ILE A 63 75.34 4.51 -45.13
N GLY A 64 76.65 4.72 -45.01
CA GLY A 64 77.46 5.45 -45.98
C GLY A 64 77.57 4.78 -47.35
N SER A 65 77.43 3.45 -47.41
CA SER A 65 77.39 2.70 -48.67
C SER A 65 76.03 2.77 -49.40
N MET A 66 74.95 3.17 -48.73
CA MET A 66 73.62 3.23 -49.33
C MET A 66 73.44 4.47 -50.23
N PRO A 67 72.65 4.37 -51.32
CA PRO A 67 72.34 5.53 -52.15
C PRO A 67 71.72 6.67 -51.35
N SER A 68 72.28 7.88 -51.45
CA SER A 68 71.89 9.04 -50.63
C SER A 68 70.39 9.38 -50.66
N ASN A 69 69.75 9.20 -51.83
CA ASN A 69 68.30 9.34 -52.00
C ASN A 69 67.51 8.34 -51.12
N LEU A 70 67.96 7.09 -51.02
CA LEU A 70 67.32 6.07 -50.18
C LEU A 70 67.41 6.45 -48.70
N VAL A 71 68.60 6.82 -48.23
CA VAL A 71 68.86 7.26 -46.84
C VAL A 71 68.02 8.50 -46.50
N HIS A 72 67.99 9.50 -47.39
CA HIS A 72 67.17 10.70 -47.21
C HIS A 72 65.67 10.35 -47.07
N ARG A 73 65.14 9.45 -47.92
CA ARG A 73 63.74 9.01 -47.85
C ARG A 73 63.44 8.23 -46.57
N MET A 74 64.37 7.40 -46.08
CA MET A 74 64.25 6.72 -44.77
C MET A 74 64.16 7.73 -43.63
N VAL A 75 65.11 8.66 -43.54
CA VAL A 75 65.14 9.70 -42.48
C VAL A 75 63.89 10.57 -42.51
N VAL A 76 63.45 11.03 -43.69
CA VAL A 76 62.24 11.84 -43.84
C VAL A 76 60.98 11.08 -43.40
N ASN A 77 60.89 9.77 -43.69
CA ASN A 77 59.77 8.94 -43.24
C ASN A 77 59.81 8.72 -41.72
N LEU A 78 60.97 8.39 -41.14
CA LEU A 78 61.16 8.24 -39.69
C LEU A 78 60.76 9.52 -38.93
N VAL A 79 61.18 10.69 -39.40
CA VAL A 79 60.83 11.99 -38.78
C VAL A 79 59.33 12.28 -38.90
N LYS A 80 58.69 11.95 -40.04
CA LYS A 80 57.23 12.09 -40.21
C LYS A 80 56.44 11.12 -39.32
N ASP A 81 56.91 9.89 -39.20
CA ASP A 81 56.30 8.84 -38.37
C ASP A 81 56.43 9.18 -36.88
N SER A 82 57.62 9.57 -36.42
CA SER A 82 57.86 10.02 -35.03
C SER A 82 57.00 11.24 -34.67
N LYS A 83 56.92 12.26 -35.55
CA LYS A 83 56.03 13.42 -35.35
C LYS A 83 54.56 13.01 -35.25
N ARG A 84 54.08 12.07 -36.08
CA ARG A 84 52.70 11.57 -36.05
C ARG A 84 52.41 10.76 -34.78
N VAL A 85 53.36 9.94 -34.31
CA VAL A 85 53.22 9.18 -33.06
C VAL A 85 53.16 10.13 -31.86
N LYS A 86 54.08 11.11 -31.78
CA LYS A 86 54.09 12.12 -30.70
C LYS A 86 52.80 12.94 -30.66
N ALA A 87 52.25 13.34 -31.81
CA ALA A 87 50.95 14.02 -31.89
C ALA A 87 49.79 13.14 -31.39
N LYS A 88 49.76 11.84 -31.76
CA LYS A 88 48.75 10.89 -31.25
C LYS A 88 48.86 10.66 -29.75
N HIS A 89 50.07 10.48 -29.21
CA HIS A 89 50.28 10.31 -27.78
C HIS A 89 49.86 11.56 -27.00
N ARG A 90 50.18 12.76 -27.50
CA ARG A 90 49.72 14.02 -26.90
C ARG A 90 48.20 14.09 -26.80
N ALA A 91 47.49 13.88 -27.92
CA ALA A 91 46.03 13.90 -27.92
C ALA A 91 45.42 12.84 -26.98
N MET A 92 46.03 11.65 -26.91
CA MET A 92 45.62 10.58 -25.99
C MET A 92 45.80 11.00 -24.51
N VAL A 93 46.94 11.60 -24.16
CA VAL A 93 47.18 12.15 -22.81
C VAL A 93 46.17 13.24 -22.48
N GLU A 94 45.94 14.21 -23.38
CA GLU A 94 44.96 15.28 -23.20
C GLU A 94 43.53 14.72 -22.98
N THR A 95 43.15 13.62 -23.65
CA THR A 95 41.86 12.94 -23.38
C THR A 95 41.81 12.20 -22.03
N PHE A 96 42.91 11.59 -21.59
CA PHE A 96 42.98 10.92 -20.28
C PHE A 96 43.01 11.92 -19.12
N GLU A 97 43.72 13.05 -19.25
CA GLU A 97 43.70 14.15 -18.30
C GLU A 97 42.27 14.73 -18.18
N SER A 98 41.61 14.96 -19.31
CA SER A 98 40.21 15.41 -19.37
C SER A 98 39.21 14.39 -18.80
N ALA A 99 39.54 13.09 -18.78
CA ALA A 99 38.75 12.06 -18.12
C ALA A 99 39.01 12.03 -16.60
N LEU A 100 40.28 12.12 -16.18
CA LEU A 100 40.70 12.15 -14.78
C LEU A 100 40.16 13.37 -14.04
N GLN A 101 40.13 14.54 -14.67
CA GLN A 101 39.54 15.75 -14.11
C GLN A 101 38.02 15.59 -13.88
N ARG A 102 37.29 15.02 -14.84
CA ARG A 102 35.85 14.73 -14.68
C ARG A 102 35.59 13.71 -13.57
N ALA A 103 36.36 12.63 -13.51
CA ALA A 103 36.24 11.62 -12.46
C ALA A 103 36.49 12.22 -11.06
N ARG A 104 37.47 13.13 -10.92
CA ARG A 104 37.71 13.85 -9.65
C ARG A 104 36.52 14.72 -9.24
N LEU A 105 35.94 15.48 -10.18
CA LEU A 105 34.75 16.30 -9.92
C LEU A 105 33.50 15.46 -9.60
N GLU A 106 33.37 14.27 -10.19
CA GLU A 106 32.29 13.32 -9.88
C GLU A 106 32.47 12.71 -8.48
N ILE A 107 33.70 12.32 -8.12
CA ILE A 107 34.05 11.86 -6.76
C ILE A 107 33.75 12.96 -5.74
N GLU A 108 34.20 14.20 -5.96
CA GLU A 108 33.94 15.34 -5.06
C GLU A 108 32.44 15.61 -4.84
N GLN A 109 31.60 15.44 -5.88
CA GLN A 109 30.14 15.55 -5.78
C GLN A 109 29.50 14.38 -5.02
N LEU A 110 30.01 13.16 -5.16
CA LEU A 110 29.51 11.96 -4.48
C LEU A 110 29.96 11.87 -3.02
N GLU A 111 31.20 12.26 -2.74
CA GLU A 111 31.79 12.31 -1.39
C GLU A 111 31.26 13.50 -0.56
N CYS A 112 30.69 14.53 -1.21
CA CYS A 112 30.14 15.74 -0.60
C CYS A 112 29.36 15.47 0.72
N PRO A 113 29.99 15.65 1.90
CA PRO A 113 29.52 14.96 3.11
C PRO A 113 28.16 15.44 3.60
N ALA A 114 27.81 16.69 3.33
CA ALA A 114 26.51 17.25 3.69
C ALA A 114 25.35 16.52 2.98
N ALA A 115 25.52 16.17 1.70
CA ALA A 115 24.47 15.54 0.92
C ALA A 115 24.27 14.06 1.29
N THR A 116 25.30 13.37 1.78
CA THR A 116 25.20 11.99 2.27
C THR A 116 24.75 11.93 3.74
N ALA A 117 25.29 12.80 4.59
CA ALA A 117 24.91 12.88 6.01
C ALA A 117 23.45 13.27 6.22
N SER A 118 22.90 14.26 5.49
CA SER A 118 21.48 14.63 5.62
C SER A 118 20.55 13.47 5.28
N ARG A 119 20.80 12.74 4.18
CA ARG A 119 20.02 11.55 3.80
C ARG A 119 20.12 10.43 4.84
N TRP A 120 21.29 10.24 5.45
CA TRP A 120 21.45 9.28 6.56
C TRP A 120 20.67 9.69 7.81
N ILE A 121 20.68 10.98 8.17
CA ILE A 121 19.94 11.53 9.32
C ILE A 121 18.43 11.40 9.10
N GLU A 122 17.92 11.76 7.91
CA GLU A 122 16.51 11.57 7.52
C GLU A 122 16.09 10.10 7.58
N GLN A 123 16.92 9.20 7.05
CA GLN A 123 16.68 7.75 7.09
C GLN A 123 16.64 7.21 8.53
N GLN A 124 17.56 7.65 9.39
CA GLN A 124 17.63 7.25 10.79
C GLN A 124 16.44 7.80 11.60
N GLN A 125 16.00 9.03 11.35
CA GLN A 125 14.79 9.60 11.95
C GLN A 125 13.54 8.81 11.53
N HIS A 126 13.40 8.48 10.24
CA HIS A 126 12.30 7.65 9.74
C HIS A 126 12.33 6.19 10.24
N PHE A 127 13.50 5.68 10.62
CA PHE A 127 13.64 4.36 11.25
C PHE A 127 13.18 4.40 12.72
N GLU A 128 13.69 5.34 13.51
CA GLU A 128 13.32 5.48 14.93
C GLU A 128 11.84 5.88 15.09
N GLN A 129 11.28 6.70 14.19
CA GLN A 129 9.84 6.98 14.16
C GLN A 129 9.02 5.69 13.97
N ARG A 130 9.31 4.90 12.93
CA ARG A 130 8.58 3.66 12.65
C ARG A 130 8.73 2.62 13.77
N LYS A 131 9.90 2.56 14.40
CA LYS A 131 10.17 1.73 15.58
C LYS A 131 9.29 2.13 16.78
N CYS A 132 9.10 3.42 17.02
CA CYS A 132 8.17 3.94 18.03
C CYS A 132 6.69 3.68 17.68
N GLU A 133 6.31 3.82 16.40
CA GLU A 133 4.96 3.52 15.91
C GLU A 133 4.62 2.03 16.12
N VAL A 134 5.48 1.11 15.65
CA VAL A 134 5.31 -0.34 15.83
C VAL A 134 5.26 -0.73 17.31
N HIS A 135 6.07 -0.10 18.17
CA HIS A 135 6.01 -0.36 19.61
C HIS A 135 4.67 0.07 20.23
N ARG A 136 4.16 1.25 19.84
CA ARG A 136 2.86 1.77 20.28
C ARG A 136 1.69 0.90 19.80
N GLU A 137 1.75 0.43 18.56
CA GLU A 137 0.77 -0.52 18.01
C GLU A 137 0.81 -1.87 18.73
N GLY A 138 2.00 -2.39 19.04
CA GLY A 138 2.18 -3.62 19.84
C GLY A 138 1.54 -3.53 21.24
N ILE A 139 1.69 -2.39 21.92
CA ILE A 139 1.01 -2.14 23.21
C ILE A 139 -0.52 -2.10 23.03
N SER A 140 -1.00 -1.43 21.98
CA SER A 140 -2.43 -1.35 21.65
C SER A 140 -3.04 -2.72 21.38
N LEU A 141 -2.37 -3.54 20.55
CA LEU A 141 -2.77 -4.91 20.22
C LEU A 141 -2.80 -5.80 21.46
N SER A 142 -1.75 -5.76 22.30
CA SER A 142 -1.70 -6.52 23.55
C SER A 142 -2.85 -6.16 24.51
N SER A 143 -3.19 -4.87 24.61
CA SER A 143 -4.36 -4.39 25.36
C SER A 143 -5.67 -4.96 24.80
N VAL A 144 -5.90 -4.84 23.48
CA VAL A 144 -7.10 -5.35 22.81
C VAL A 144 -7.21 -6.87 22.90
N GLU A 145 -6.10 -7.61 22.82
CA GLU A 145 -6.08 -9.06 23.06
C GLU A 145 -6.48 -9.42 24.49
N SER A 146 -5.97 -8.69 25.50
CA SER A 146 -6.30 -8.95 26.90
C SER A 146 -7.80 -8.74 27.17
N GLU A 147 -8.39 -7.69 26.59
CA GLU A 147 -9.82 -7.41 26.66
C GLU A 147 -10.65 -8.46 25.90
N ASN A 148 -10.20 -8.89 24.71
CA ASN A 148 -10.87 -9.94 23.94
C ASN A 148 -10.90 -11.29 24.71
N ARG A 149 -9.79 -11.65 25.38
CA ARG A 149 -9.73 -12.82 26.29
C ARG A 149 -10.71 -12.68 27.47
N ARG A 150 -10.85 -11.47 28.03
CA ARG A 150 -11.82 -11.16 29.11
C ARG A 150 -13.27 -11.24 28.64
N LEU A 151 -13.59 -10.68 27.47
CA LEU A 151 -14.92 -10.76 26.86
C LEU A 151 -15.28 -12.21 26.46
N THR A 152 -14.31 -12.97 25.95
CA THR A 152 -14.50 -14.40 25.61
C THR A 152 -14.82 -15.25 26.84
N THR A 153 -14.17 -15.00 27.99
CA THR A 153 -14.49 -15.72 29.23
C THR A 153 -15.82 -15.26 29.84
N ALA A 154 -16.14 -13.96 29.77
CA ALA A 154 -17.46 -13.44 30.15
C ALA A 154 -18.60 -14.06 29.32
N ALA A 155 -18.46 -14.15 28.00
CA ALA A 155 -19.44 -14.76 27.11
C ALA A 155 -19.65 -16.25 27.42
N LYS A 156 -18.57 -17.02 27.64
CA LYS A 156 -18.65 -18.44 28.05
C LYS A 156 -19.37 -18.62 29.40
N ASN A 157 -19.25 -17.67 30.32
CA ASN A 157 -19.95 -17.70 31.60
C ASN A 157 -21.42 -17.26 31.47
N ALA A 158 -21.72 -16.30 30.59
CA ALA A 158 -23.09 -15.91 30.27
C ALA A 158 -23.89 -17.06 29.67
N GLU A 159 -23.32 -17.79 28.70
CA GLU A 159 -23.97 -18.94 28.07
C GLU A 159 -24.22 -20.08 29.07
N LYS A 160 -23.24 -20.39 29.94
CA LYS A 160 -23.45 -21.35 31.06
C LYS A 160 -24.60 -20.94 31.98
N ASN A 161 -24.73 -19.64 32.29
CA ASN A 161 -25.82 -19.15 33.14
C ASN A 161 -27.17 -19.20 32.43
N LYS A 162 -27.22 -18.87 31.13
CA LYS A 162 -28.40 -19.03 30.27
C LYS A 162 -28.89 -20.48 30.29
N CYS A 163 -28.04 -21.47 29.99
CA CYS A 163 -28.45 -22.89 30.00
C CYS A 163 -28.97 -23.35 31.39
N ARG A 164 -28.40 -22.84 32.49
CA ARG A 164 -28.88 -23.11 33.85
C ARG A 164 -30.24 -22.45 34.16
N LEU A 165 -30.56 -21.33 33.51
CA LEU A 165 -31.87 -20.69 33.62
C LEU A 165 -32.91 -21.36 32.72
N GLU A 166 -32.55 -21.75 31.51
CA GLU A 166 -33.39 -22.53 30.58
C GLU A 166 -33.82 -23.87 31.23
N ALA A 167 -32.87 -24.63 31.80
CA ALA A 167 -33.18 -25.86 32.52
C ALA A 167 -34.11 -25.66 33.73
N LYS A 168 -33.99 -24.53 34.46
CA LYS A 168 -34.92 -24.17 35.55
C LYS A 168 -36.31 -23.82 35.02
N ILE A 169 -36.37 -23.07 33.91
CA ILE A 169 -37.64 -22.70 33.25
C ILE A 169 -38.38 -23.95 32.79
N ASP A 170 -37.68 -24.93 32.22
CA ASP A 170 -38.30 -26.17 31.75
C ASP A 170 -38.74 -27.11 32.89
N ALA A 171 -38.00 -27.16 34.00
CA ALA A 171 -38.45 -27.81 35.23
C ALA A 171 -39.75 -27.18 35.78
N LEU A 172 -39.81 -25.84 35.85
CA LEU A 172 -41.00 -25.11 36.30
C LEU A 172 -42.19 -25.26 35.34
N LYS A 173 -41.96 -25.36 34.02
CA LYS A 173 -43.01 -25.72 33.05
C LYS A 173 -43.56 -27.12 33.33
N ALA A 174 -42.70 -28.11 33.58
CA ALA A 174 -43.11 -29.48 33.86
C ALA A 174 -43.91 -29.59 35.17
N GLU A 175 -43.47 -28.89 36.22
CA GLU A 175 -44.20 -28.79 37.49
C GLU A 175 -45.58 -28.13 37.30
N ASN A 176 -45.65 -26.99 36.60
CA ASN A 176 -46.89 -26.29 36.31
C ASN A 176 -47.87 -27.16 35.48
N ILE A 177 -47.37 -27.96 34.53
CA ILE A 177 -48.17 -28.96 33.81
C ILE A 177 -48.72 -30.04 34.77
N SER A 178 -47.92 -30.48 35.75
CA SER A 178 -48.36 -31.43 36.78
C SER A 178 -49.46 -30.85 37.68
N ILE A 179 -49.26 -29.63 38.19
CA ILE A 179 -50.23 -28.89 39.03
C ILE A 179 -51.55 -28.69 38.27
N ASN A 180 -51.51 -28.31 37.00
CA ASN A 180 -52.73 -28.17 36.18
C ASN A 180 -53.48 -29.51 35.97
N LYS A 181 -52.76 -30.63 35.80
CA LYS A 181 -53.37 -31.97 35.74
C LYS A 181 -54.04 -32.33 37.08
N ALA A 182 -53.36 -32.10 38.20
CA ALA A 182 -53.88 -32.38 39.54
C ALA A 182 -55.10 -31.51 39.87
N SER A 183 -55.05 -30.21 39.57
CA SER A 183 -56.16 -29.26 39.73
C SER A 183 -57.40 -29.69 38.92
N LYS A 184 -57.22 -30.04 37.64
CA LYS A 184 -58.31 -30.56 36.79
C LYS A 184 -58.89 -31.88 37.32
N GLN A 185 -58.06 -32.76 37.89
CA GLN A 185 -58.54 -34.00 38.53
C GLN A 185 -59.32 -33.70 39.82
N ALA A 186 -58.88 -32.75 40.64
CA ALA A 186 -59.59 -32.32 41.85
C ALA A 186 -60.96 -31.71 41.51
N GLN A 187 -61.02 -30.82 40.52
CA GLN A 187 -62.27 -30.23 40.02
C GLN A 187 -63.25 -31.30 39.51
N ASN A 188 -62.75 -32.31 38.78
CA ASN A 188 -63.57 -33.44 38.33
C ASN A 188 -64.15 -34.24 39.51
N ARG A 189 -63.33 -34.56 40.52
CA ARG A 189 -63.78 -35.25 41.75
C ARG A 189 -64.82 -34.43 42.52
N GLU A 190 -64.60 -33.13 42.67
CA GLU A 190 -65.54 -32.21 43.34
C GLU A 190 -66.90 -32.16 42.62
N MET A 191 -66.88 -32.09 41.28
CA MET A 191 -68.10 -32.14 40.46
C MET A 191 -68.80 -33.51 40.53
N GLU A 192 -68.07 -34.60 40.70
CA GLU A 192 -68.66 -35.93 40.92
C GLU A 192 -69.31 -36.04 42.31
N LEU A 193 -68.65 -35.53 43.35
CA LEU A 193 -69.22 -35.45 44.71
C LEU A 193 -70.48 -34.58 44.75
N LYS A 194 -70.47 -33.40 44.10
CA LYS A 194 -71.67 -32.56 43.94
C LYS A 194 -72.81 -33.32 43.24
N LYS A 195 -72.53 -34.08 42.17
CA LYS A 195 -73.52 -34.95 41.50
C LYS A 195 -74.06 -36.04 42.43
N LYS A 196 -73.21 -36.68 43.24
CA LYS A 196 -73.63 -37.71 44.22
C LYS A 196 -74.50 -37.12 45.33
N LEU A 197 -74.14 -35.95 45.87
CA LEU A 197 -74.89 -35.27 46.92
C LEU A 197 -76.27 -34.79 46.42
N VAL A 198 -76.35 -34.27 45.19
CA VAL A 198 -77.62 -33.93 44.51
C VAL A 198 -78.48 -35.17 44.19
N LYS A 199 -77.90 -36.37 44.08
CA LYS A 199 -78.67 -37.63 44.02
C LYS A 199 -79.17 -38.06 45.40
N ALA A 200 -78.33 -38.01 46.43
CA ALA A 200 -78.69 -38.36 47.80
C ALA A 200 -79.84 -37.48 48.33
N GLY A 201 -79.76 -36.16 48.13
CA GLY A 201 -80.81 -35.19 48.49
C GLY A 201 -82.13 -35.32 47.72
N LYS A 202 -82.29 -36.31 46.83
CA LYS A 202 -83.58 -36.67 46.22
C LYS A 202 -84.26 -37.87 46.90
N VAL A 203 -83.55 -38.61 47.77
CA VAL A 203 -84.10 -39.76 48.50
C VAL A 203 -84.90 -39.31 49.72
N THR A 204 -84.44 -38.26 50.41
CA THR A 204 -85.19 -37.60 51.50
C THR A 204 -86.18 -36.57 50.98
N ARG A 205 -87.33 -37.04 50.46
CA ARG A 205 -88.53 -36.21 50.21
C ARG A 205 -89.59 -36.42 51.29
N VAL A 206 -89.55 -35.60 52.33
CA VAL A 206 -90.70 -35.36 53.22
C VAL A 206 -91.44 -34.11 52.69
N PRO A 207 -92.76 -34.16 52.46
CA PRO A 207 -93.50 -33.03 51.89
C PRO A 207 -94.03 -32.09 52.99
N ASN A 208 -93.34 -30.97 53.25
CA ASN A 208 -93.92 -29.67 53.64
C ASN A 208 -92.83 -28.61 53.85
N GLY A 209 -93.25 -27.33 53.85
CA GLY A 209 -92.39 -26.18 54.18
C GLY A 209 -92.26 -25.16 53.04
N HIS A 210 -92.98 -24.06 53.15
CA HIS A 210 -92.89 -22.93 52.21
C HIS A 210 -91.50 -22.29 52.25
N TYR A 211 -90.94 -21.96 51.08
CA TYR A 211 -90.00 -20.84 50.94
C TYR A 211 -90.38 -19.96 49.74
N THR A 212 -90.11 -18.66 49.88
CA THR A 212 -90.71 -17.61 49.06
C THR A 212 -89.97 -17.38 47.73
N ARG A 213 -90.74 -16.90 46.75
CA ARG A 213 -90.34 -16.69 45.36
C ARG A 213 -89.70 -15.31 45.16
N THR A 214 -88.37 -15.20 45.25
CA THR A 214 -87.63 -14.03 44.74
C THR A 214 -87.06 -14.28 43.35
N ARG A 215 -87.50 -13.47 42.38
CA ARG A 215 -87.19 -13.57 40.96
C ARG A 215 -86.11 -12.54 40.61
N VAL A 216 -84.88 -12.99 40.39
CA VAL A 216 -83.82 -12.19 39.74
C VAL A 216 -83.37 -12.94 38.49
N GLN A 217 -83.42 -12.29 37.32
CA GLN A 217 -83.11 -12.94 36.05
C GLN A 217 -81.61 -12.85 35.74
N LEU A 218 -81.04 -13.98 35.33
CA LEU A 218 -79.74 -14.02 34.68
C LEU A 218 -79.90 -13.62 33.20
N ARG A 219 -79.30 -12.50 32.79
CA ARG A 219 -78.94 -12.24 31.38
C ARG A 219 -77.45 -11.93 31.29
N ARG A 220 -76.75 -12.68 30.43
CA ARG A 220 -75.44 -12.32 29.89
C ARG A 220 -75.66 -11.50 28.62
N SER A 221 -74.79 -10.52 28.34
CA SER A 221 -74.12 -10.29 27.05
C SER A 221 -73.44 -8.93 27.04
N GLY A 222 -72.36 -8.77 26.27
CA GLY A 222 -71.92 -7.48 25.74
C GLY A 222 -70.69 -6.85 26.41
N ASP A 223 -69.66 -6.64 25.58
CA ASP A 223 -68.66 -5.57 25.67
C ASP A 223 -69.38 -4.18 25.52
N ASP A 224 -68.79 -3.00 25.71
CA ASP A 224 -67.50 -2.52 25.20
C ASP A 224 -67.04 -1.21 25.91
N ALA A 225 -65.86 -0.71 25.53
CA ALA A 225 -65.02 0.34 26.09
C ALA A 225 -65.61 1.74 26.42
N ARG A 226 -64.96 2.43 27.40
CA ARG A 226 -64.25 3.75 27.28
C ARG A 226 -64.30 4.60 28.57
N ARG A 227 -63.12 5.13 28.99
CA ARG A 227 -62.85 6.41 29.72
C ARG A 227 -63.57 6.62 31.10
N LEU A 228 -63.00 7.32 32.09
CA LEU A 228 -62.25 8.58 32.07
C LEU A 228 -61.13 8.65 33.14
N ASP A 229 -60.25 9.64 33.00
CA ASP A 229 -59.25 10.08 33.98
C ASP A 229 -59.86 10.84 35.17
N ILE A 230 -59.22 10.76 36.35
CA ILE A 230 -59.10 11.75 37.46
C ILE A 230 -58.24 11.09 38.56
N GLY A 231 -57.34 11.77 39.29
CA GLY A 231 -56.93 13.17 39.16
C GLY A 231 -56.24 13.79 40.39
N GLY A 232 -55.24 13.12 41.00
CA GLY A 232 -54.44 13.69 42.12
C GLY A 232 -55.11 13.66 43.51
N SER A 233 -54.55 14.22 44.59
CA SER A 233 -53.17 14.67 44.86
C SER A 233 -52.98 15.12 46.34
N SER A 234 -51.95 14.63 47.05
CA SER A 234 -51.25 15.29 48.20
C SER A 234 -50.04 14.39 48.59
N SER A 235 -48.78 14.80 48.81
CA SER A 235 -48.19 15.98 49.49
C SER A 235 -48.43 15.96 51.02
N ARG A 236 -47.49 16.20 51.94
CA ARG A 236 -46.19 16.92 52.02
C ARG A 236 -45.20 16.08 52.88
N GLU A 237 -43.87 16.27 53.01
CA GLU A 237 -42.76 17.01 52.36
C GLU A 237 -41.41 16.38 52.88
N ASN A 238 -40.17 16.50 52.34
CA ASN A 238 -39.28 17.63 51.92
C ASN A 238 -38.31 18.10 53.09
N PRO A 239 -37.30 18.99 52.93
CA PRO A 239 -35.91 18.50 52.71
C PRO A 239 -34.77 19.31 53.39
N GLU A 240 -33.52 19.11 52.94
CA GLU A 240 -32.52 20.18 52.70
C GLU A 240 -31.95 20.03 51.26
N ASN A 241 -31.20 21.01 50.74
CA ASN A 241 -30.87 21.17 49.33
C ASN A 241 -29.56 21.93 49.02
N THR A 242 -28.42 21.64 49.67
CA THR A 242 -27.08 22.09 49.17
C THR A 242 -26.73 21.32 47.88
N ARG A 243 -26.97 21.81 46.65
CA ARG A 243 -26.45 23.03 45.95
C ARG A 243 -24.93 23.13 46.05
N THR A 244 -24.18 23.32 44.96
CA THR A 244 -24.51 23.94 43.65
C THR A 244 -24.07 23.07 42.44
N GLY A 245 -24.53 23.30 41.20
CA GLY A 245 -25.68 24.11 40.78
C GLY A 245 -25.72 24.49 39.29
N LYS A 246 -26.77 24.04 38.57
CA LYS A 246 -27.30 24.55 37.28
C LYS A 246 -26.38 24.37 36.04
N ALA A 247 -26.89 24.26 34.81
CA ALA A 247 -28.25 24.54 34.31
C ALA A 247 -28.80 23.49 33.32
N LEU A 248 -30.08 23.70 32.99
CA LEU A 248 -30.92 23.08 31.96
C LEU A 248 -30.25 23.20 30.55
N LEU A 249 -30.68 22.49 29.48
CA LEU A 249 -32.04 22.07 29.15
C LEU A 249 -32.08 20.83 28.22
N LYS A 250 -33.16 20.04 28.30
CA LYS A 250 -33.46 18.99 27.31
C LYS A 250 -33.94 19.60 26.00
N GLN A 251 -33.43 19.13 24.86
CA GLN A 251 -34.17 19.24 23.59
C GLN A 251 -34.31 17.87 22.91
N ARG A 252 -35.51 17.58 22.42
CA ARG A 252 -35.85 16.36 21.67
C ARG A 252 -35.63 16.58 20.18
N GLN A 253 -35.19 15.51 19.51
CA GLN A 253 -35.52 15.14 18.13
C GLN A 253 -35.25 16.16 17.00
N SER A 254 -34.33 15.81 16.11
CA SER A 254 -34.60 15.80 14.66
C SER A 254 -33.55 14.95 13.91
N ARG A 255 -34.01 14.08 13.00
CA ARG A 255 -33.14 13.42 12.01
C ARG A 255 -32.83 14.41 10.89
N THR A 256 -31.60 14.89 10.78
CA THR A 256 -31.14 15.65 9.62
C THR A 256 -30.44 14.75 8.61
N TYR A 257 -31.09 14.50 7.47
CA TYR A 257 -30.43 13.87 6.33
C TYR A 257 -29.36 14.83 5.75
N ARG A 258 -28.08 14.60 6.07
CA ARG A 258 -27.00 15.29 5.36
C ARG A 258 -26.92 14.74 3.92
N LYS A 259 -27.10 15.63 2.95
CA LYS A 259 -26.78 15.34 1.53
C LYS A 259 -25.30 14.95 1.44
N ARG A 260 -24.98 13.93 0.63
CA ARG A 260 -23.58 13.66 0.25
C ARG A 260 -23.04 14.85 -0.57
N PRO A 261 -21.75 15.22 -0.43
CA PRO A 261 -21.09 16.04 -1.43
C PRO A 261 -21.18 15.37 -2.80
N ARG A 262 -21.31 16.15 -3.88
CA ARG A 262 -21.06 15.61 -5.23
C ARG A 262 -19.57 15.42 -5.40
N ALA A 263 -19.16 14.22 -5.77
CA ALA A 263 -17.82 13.97 -6.28
C ALA A 263 -17.82 14.28 -7.79
N GLU A 264 -17.59 15.55 -8.13
CA GLU A 264 -17.27 15.95 -9.51
C GLU A 264 -15.77 15.72 -9.74
N GLY A 265 -15.40 15.14 -10.90
CA GLY A 265 -13.99 14.99 -11.30
C GLY A 265 -13.20 13.87 -10.60
N SER A 266 -13.46 12.60 -10.91
CA SER A 266 -12.54 11.49 -10.59
C SER A 266 -12.37 10.53 -11.78
N ASN A 267 -11.61 10.95 -12.79
CA ASN A 267 -11.21 10.11 -13.91
C ASN A 267 -10.03 9.20 -13.53
N ILE A 268 -10.27 8.25 -12.62
CA ILE A 268 -9.32 7.17 -12.32
C ILE A 268 -9.61 6.01 -13.28
N PRO A 269 -8.72 5.68 -14.24
CA PRO A 269 -8.94 4.55 -15.14
C PRO A 269 -8.77 3.22 -14.40
N TYR A 270 -9.75 2.32 -14.55
CA TYR A 270 -9.66 0.97 -13.99
C TYR A 270 -8.51 0.15 -14.61
N PRO A 271 -7.83 -0.71 -13.82
CA PRO A 271 -6.71 -1.52 -14.31
C PRO A 271 -7.12 -2.53 -15.38
N LYS A 272 -6.27 -2.73 -16.39
CA LYS A 272 -6.51 -3.60 -17.56
C LYS A 272 -6.32 -5.09 -17.23
N SER A 273 -7.17 -5.66 -16.39
CA SER A 273 -7.09 -7.10 -16.02
C SER A 273 -8.46 -7.79 -15.90
N MET A 274 -9.32 -7.65 -16.92
CA MET A 274 -10.53 -8.48 -17.12
C MET A 274 -10.97 -8.51 -18.61
N ARG A 275 -10.02 -8.74 -19.55
CA ARG A 275 -10.38 -9.08 -20.94
C ARG A 275 -10.80 -10.55 -21.01
N ILE A 276 -12.08 -10.82 -20.78
CA ILE A 276 -12.69 -12.11 -21.08
C ILE A 276 -12.55 -12.37 -22.59
N GLN A 277 -12.06 -13.55 -22.97
CA GLN A 277 -12.02 -13.99 -24.36
C GLN A 277 -13.43 -14.45 -24.80
N THR A 278 -14.17 -13.62 -25.52
CA THR A 278 -15.28 -14.09 -26.34
C THR A 278 -14.75 -14.42 -27.74
N LYS A 279 -14.55 -15.72 -28.01
CA LYS A 279 -14.35 -16.22 -29.38
C LYS A 279 -15.68 -16.22 -30.12
N GLN A 280 -15.73 -15.54 -31.27
CA GLN A 280 -16.46 -15.94 -32.48
C GLN A 280 -15.92 -15.10 -33.64
#